data_AF-A0A6I5NSF3-F1
#
_entry.id   AF-A0A6I5NSF3-F1
#
_cell.length_a   1.000
_cell.length_b   1.000
_cell.length_c   1.000
_cell.angle_alpha   90.00
_cell.angle_beta   90.00
_cell.angle_gamma   90.00
#
_symmetry.space_group_name_H-M   'P 1'
#
loop_
_entity.id
_entity.type
_entity.pdbx_description
1 polymer ?
#
loop_
_entity_poly.entity_id
_entity_poly.type
_entity_poly.pdbx_seq_one_letter_code
_entity_poly.pdbx_strand_id
1 'polypeptide(L)'
;MKETSDLDDVETVGNPDTFKLLFKAQGISQGSFFKKSTKAMRVPGGCIIQVTNERQNPDGSWNVAEALTFIPGDLVVEKDINNGHLVSISENVFLDNKNDT
;
A
#
# COMPACT_ATOMS: atom_id res chain seq x y z
N MET A 1 -13.64 2.29 4.68
CA MET A 1 -13.07 1.35 5.66
C MET A 1 -12.79 2.13 6.92
N LYS A 2 -12.88 1.51 8.09
CA LYS A 2 -12.41 2.13 9.34
C LYS A 2 -10.88 2.12 9.35
N GLU A 3 -10.26 3.12 9.98
CA GLU A 3 -8.82 3.05 10.29
C GLU A 3 -8.60 1.96 11.35
N THR A 4 -7.39 1.44 11.43
CA THR A 4 -7.03 0.41 12.43
C THR A 4 -7.14 0.98 13.84
N SER A 5 -6.83 2.26 14.03
CA SER A 5 -7.02 2.98 15.28
C SER A 5 -8.47 3.06 15.76
N ASP A 6 -9.46 2.79 14.91
CA ASP A 6 -10.89 2.85 15.23
C ASP A 6 -11.48 1.48 15.58
N LEU A 7 -10.64 0.46 15.76
CA LEU A 7 -11.05 -0.91 16.08
C LEU A 7 -10.90 -1.17 17.58
N ASP A 8 -12.00 -1.55 18.22
CA ASP A 8 -12.05 -1.76 19.68
C ASP A 8 -11.31 -3.05 20.13
N ASP A 9 -11.05 -3.98 19.20
CA ASP A 9 -10.49 -5.31 19.47
C ASP A 9 -8.99 -5.44 19.10
N VAL A 10 -8.24 -4.33 19.02
CA VAL A 10 -6.83 -4.34 18.59
C VAL A 10 -5.92 -3.60 19.56
N GLU A 11 -4.98 -4.32 20.17
CA GLU A 11 -3.85 -3.71 20.90
C GLU A 11 -2.74 -3.33 19.91
N THR A 12 -2.19 -2.13 20.02
CA THR A 12 -1.19 -1.60 19.07
C THR A 12 0.03 -1.05 19.78
N VAL A 13 1.19 -1.13 19.12
CA VAL A 13 2.42 -0.43 19.51
C VAL A 13 2.83 0.46 18.35
N GLY A 14 2.98 1.76 18.60
CA GLY A 14 3.16 2.77 17.55
C GLY A 14 1.86 3.15 16.85
N ASN A 15 1.96 3.84 15.70
CA ASN A 15 0.79 4.24 14.91
C ASN A 15 0.41 3.11 13.92
N PRO A 16 -0.73 2.43 14.07
CA PRO A 16 -1.11 1.30 13.24
C PRO A 16 -1.49 1.69 11.81
N ASP A 17 -1.82 2.97 11.58
CA ASP A 17 -2.27 3.47 10.28
C ASP A 17 -1.16 4.22 9.52
N THR A 18 0.09 3.89 9.84
CA THR A 18 1.28 4.40 9.16
C THR A 18 1.32 4.00 7.68
N PHE A 19 0.88 2.77 7.37
CA PHE A 19 0.64 2.33 6.00
C PHE A 19 -0.78 2.67 5.58
N LYS A 20 -0.92 3.54 4.57
CA LYS A 20 -2.20 3.90 3.97
C LYS A 20 -2.60 2.93 2.87
N LEU A 21 -3.83 2.45 2.93
CA LEU A 21 -4.37 1.48 1.96
C LEU A 21 -4.63 2.16 0.61
N LEU A 22 -3.85 1.83 -0.40
CA LEU A 22 -4.07 2.34 -1.76
C LEU A 22 -5.16 1.57 -2.48
N PHE A 23 -5.10 0.24 -2.36
CA PHE A 23 -5.95 -0.69 -3.09
C PHE A 23 -6.13 -1.99 -2.29
N LYS A 24 -7.33 -2.57 -2.37
CA LYS A 24 -7.58 -3.94 -1.92
C LYS A 24 -8.58 -4.63 -2.85
N ALA A 25 -8.34 -5.90 -3.11
CA ALA A 25 -9.32 -6.80 -3.71
C ALA A 25 -9.32 -8.12 -2.96
N GLN A 26 -10.48 -8.77 -2.90
CA GLN A 26 -10.60 -10.13 -2.39
C GLN A 26 -11.72 -10.84 -3.14
N GLY A 27 -11.65 -12.16 -3.21
CA GLY A 27 -12.68 -12.96 -3.86
C GLY A 27 -12.27 -14.40 -4.04
N ILE A 28 -13.03 -15.11 -4.87
CA ILE A 28 -12.73 -16.48 -5.28
C ILE A 28 -12.28 -16.45 -6.73
N SER A 29 -11.14 -17.06 -7.01
CA SER A 29 -10.63 -17.26 -8.37
C SER A 29 -10.15 -18.70 -8.49
N GLN A 30 -10.53 -19.42 -9.54
CA GLN A 30 -10.15 -20.83 -9.75
C GLN A 30 -10.43 -21.72 -8.52
N GLY A 31 -11.56 -21.52 -7.84
CA GLY A 31 -11.96 -22.32 -6.68
C GLY A 31 -11.18 -22.03 -5.38
N SER A 32 -10.27 -21.06 -5.36
CA SER A 32 -9.52 -20.67 -4.17
C SER A 32 -9.74 -19.20 -3.83
N PHE A 33 -9.86 -18.90 -2.54
CA PHE A 33 -9.97 -17.54 -2.05
C PHE A 33 -8.63 -16.80 -2.21
N PHE A 34 -8.70 -15.52 -2.55
CA PHE A 34 -7.53 -14.65 -2.58
C PHE A 34 -7.82 -13.31 -1.92
N LYS A 35 -6.77 -12.67 -1.44
CA LYS A 35 -6.76 -11.24 -1.09
C LYS A 35 -5.51 -10.62 -1.68
N LYS A 36 -5.65 -9.42 -2.24
CA LYS A 36 -4.53 -8.58 -2.67
C LYS A 36 -4.69 -7.22 -2.04
N SER A 37 -3.61 -6.67 -1.49
CA SER A 37 -3.60 -5.27 -1.03
C SER A 37 -2.32 -4.56 -1.43
N THR A 38 -2.44 -3.26 -1.68
CA THR A 38 -1.31 -2.37 -1.88
C THR A 38 -1.42 -1.26 -0.84
N LYS A 39 -0.34 -1.00 -0.11
CA LYS A 39 -0.27 0.05 0.91
C LYS A 39 0.97 0.91 0.70
N ALA A 40 0.91 2.16 1.14
CA ALA A 40 2.01 3.10 1.08
C ALA A 40 2.32 3.68 2.45
N MET A 41 3.60 3.84 2.78
CA MET A 41 4.05 4.56 3.97
C MET A 41 5.02 5.65 3.54
N ARG A 42 4.68 6.91 3.81
CA ARG A 42 5.61 8.02 3.59
C ARG A 42 6.77 7.93 4.58
N VAL A 43 7.98 8.15 4.09
CA VAL A 43 9.21 8.21 4.89
C VAL A 43 10.03 9.44 4.49
N PRO A 44 11.01 9.88 5.29
CA PRO A 44 11.91 10.95 4.86
C PRO A 44 12.56 10.61 3.51
N GLY A 45 12.43 11.51 2.53
CA GLY A 45 13.01 11.36 1.19
C GLY A 45 12.27 10.42 0.23
N GLY A 46 11.11 9.86 0.61
CA GLY A 46 10.40 8.94 -0.27
C GLY A 46 9.13 8.30 0.28
N CYS A 47 8.79 7.14 -0.29
CA CYS A 47 7.68 6.31 0.13
C CYS A 47 8.06 4.82 0.04
N ILE A 48 7.56 4.03 0.98
CA ILE A 48 7.60 2.57 0.90
C ILE A 48 6.26 2.09 0.37
N ILE A 49 6.28 1.34 -0.73
CA ILE A 49 5.10 0.63 -1.23
C ILE A 49 5.20 -0.83 -0.83
N GLN A 50 4.16 -1.33 -0.19
CA GLN A 50 3.97 -2.73 0.14
C GLN A 50 2.87 -3.31 -0.74
N VAL A 51 3.13 -4.46 -1.36
CA VAL A 51 2.11 -5.29 -2.00
C VAL A 51 2.06 -6.65 -1.30
N THR A 52 0.87 -7.04 -0.86
CA THR A 52 0.61 -8.35 -0.24
C THR A 52 -0.38 -9.11 -1.11
N ASN A 53 -0.07 -10.36 -1.44
CA ASN A 53 -1.00 -11.32 -2.02
C ASN A 53 -1.15 -12.51 -1.07
N GLU A 54 -2.39 -12.84 -0.74
CA GLU A 54 -2.77 -13.98 0.08
C GLU A 54 -3.60 -14.93 -0.78
N ARG A 55 -3.29 -16.23 -0.73
CA ARG A 55 -4.02 -17.28 -1.47
C ARG A 55 -4.36 -18.43 -0.54
N GLN A 56 -5.61 -18.85 -0.52
CA GLN A 56 -6.04 -19.97 0.31
C GLN A 56 -5.73 -21.30 -0.38
N ASN A 57 -5.14 -22.22 0.36
CA ASN A 57 -4.89 -23.60 -0.06
C ASN A 57 -6.16 -24.45 0.10
N PRO A 58 -6.25 -25.61 -0.57
CA PRO A 58 -7.39 -26.52 -0.43
C PRO A 58 -7.65 -27.01 1.01
N ASP A 59 -6.61 -27.08 1.85
CA ASP A 59 -6.71 -27.46 3.26
C ASP A 59 -7.17 -26.31 4.18
N GLY A 60 -7.44 -25.13 3.61
CA GLY A 60 -7.86 -23.93 4.32
C GLY A 60 -6.73 -23.04 4.82
N SER A 61 -5.46 -23.48 4.74
CA SER A 61 -4.29 -22.66 5.07
C SER A 61 -4.06 -21.54 4.05
N TRP A 62 -3.16 -20.60 4.35
CA TRP A 62 -2.90 -19.44 3.48
C TRP A 62 -1.42 -19.35 3.09
N ASN A 63 -1.17 -19.22 1.78
CA ASN A 63 0.12 -18.79 1.26
C ASN A 63 0.12 -17.26 1.16
N VAL A 64 1.22 -16.65 1.59
CA VAL A 64 1.41 -15.20 1.57
C VAL A 64 2.66 -14.87 0.76
N ALA A 65 2.56 -13.90 -0.14
CA ALA A 65 3.67 -13.31 -0.84
C ALA A 65 3.64 -11.79 -0.66
N GLU A 66 4.75 -11.23 -0.18
CA GLU A 66 4.90 -9.80 0.06
C GLU A 66 6.08 -9.23 -0.72
N ALA A 67 5.93 -7.99 -1.19
CA ALA A 67 6.99 -7.21 -1.77
C ALA A 67 6.99 -5.80 -1.19
N LEU A 68 8.18 -5.26 -0.96
CA LEU A 68 8.42 -3.90 -0.52
C LEU A 68 9.33 -3.21 -1.52
N THR A 69 8.98 -1.99 -1.90
CA THR A 69 9.81 -1.14 -2.76
C THR A 69 9.88 0.25 -2.18
N PHE A 70 11.10 0.77 -2.02
CA PHE A 70 11.32 2.19 -1.75
C PHE A 70 11.26 2.99 -3.05
N ILE A 71 10.46 4.04 -3.05
CA ILE A 71 10.32 4.99 -4.14
C ILE A 71 10.88 6.34 -3.66
N PRO A 72 11.96 6.86 -4.26
CA PRO A 72 12.51 8.15 -3.89
C PRO A 72 11.61 9.30 -4.35
N GLY A 73 11.70 10.43 -3.66
CA GLY A 73 11.01 11.67 -4.01
C GLY A 73 9.73 11.94 -3.21
N ASP A 74 9.26 13.19 -3.27
CA ASP A 74 8.06 13.59 -2.54
C ASP A 74 6.80 13.07 -3.25
N LEU A 75 6.28 11.99 -2.68
CA LEU A 75 5.04 11.35 -3.08
C LEU A 75 3.89 11.86 -2.20
N VAL A 76 2.80 12.24 -2.85
CA VAL A 76 1.57 12.64 -2.16
C VAL A 76 0.57 11.49 -2.24
N VAL A 77 0.00 11.13 -1.09
CA VAL A 77 -0.98 10.05 -0.92
C VAL A 77 -2.36 10.68 -0.77
N GLU A 78 -3.08 10.91 -1.89
CA GLU A 78 -4.37 11.62 -1.91
C GLU A 78 -5.55 10.66 -1.92
N LYS A 79 -6.74 11.10 -1.46
CA LYS A 79 -7.95 10.28 -1.53
C LYS A 79 -8.44 10.18 -2.98
N ASP A 80 -8.63 8.96 -3.44
CA ASP A 80 -9.21 8.59 -4.74
C ASP A 80 -10.75 8.52 -4.67
N ILE A 81 -11.40 8.47 -5.83
CA ILE A 81 -12.86 8.38 -6.04
C ILE A 81 -13.54 7.22 -5.27
N ASN A 82 -12.77 6.21 -4.87
CA ASN A 82 -13.26 5.00 -4.16
C ASN A 82 -12.79 4.92 -2.70
N ASN A 83 -12.38 6.03 -2.07
CA ASN A 83 -11.66 6.04 -0.79
C ASN A 83 -10.31 5.29 -0.83
N GLY A 84 -9.79 5.04 -2.04
CA GLY A 84 -8.41 4.58 -2.23
C GLY A 84 -7.44 5.73 -1.96
N HIS A 85 -6.17 5.41 -1.96
CA HIS A 85 -5.12 6.41 -1.88
C HIS A 85 -4.29 6.39 -3.17
N LEU A 86 -4.16 7.52 -3.87
CA LEU A 86 -3.31 7.66 -5.06
C LEU A 86 -1.94 8.18 -4.64
N VAL A 87 -0.88 7.59 -5.16
CA VAL A 87 0.50 8.04 -4.96
C VAL A 87 0.92 8.85 -6.19
N SER A 88 0.85 10.17 -6.10
CA SER A 88 1.31 11.08 -7.16
C SER A 88 2.79 11.45 -6.94
N ILE A 89 3.59 11.38 -8.00
CA ILE A 89 4.90 12.04 -8.10
C ILE A 89 4.64 13.51 -8.44
N SER A 90 5.14 14.43 -7.61
CA SER A 90 5.18 15.83 -8.01
C SER A 90 6.00 15.98 -9.30
N GLU A 91 5.45 16.68 -10.30
CA GLU A 91 6.00 16.79 -11.67
C GLU A 91 7.40 17.43 -11.73
N ASN A 92 7.94 17.93 -10.62
CA ASN A 92 9.20 18.66 -10.57
C ASN A 92 10.46 17.79 -10.46
N VAL A 93 10.35 16.46 -10.29
CA VAL A 93 11.54 15.60 -10.09
C VAL A 93 12.24 15.22 -11.42
N PHE A 94 11.59 15.40 -12.57
CA PHE A 94 12.14 14.98 -13.88
C PHE A 94 12.69 16.12 -14.76
N LEU A 95 12.69 17.38 -14.29
CA LEU A 95 13.11 18.54 -15.12
C LEU A 95 14.49 19.14 -14.81
N ASP A 96 15.22 18.69 -13.78
CA ASP A 96 16.48 19.33 -13.38
C ASP A 96 17.77 18.78 -14.03
N ASN A 97 17.68 17.98 -15.11
CA ASN A 97 18.87 17.45 -15.81
C ASN A 97 19.02 17.94 -17.26
N LYS A 98 18.73 19.21 -17.51
CA LYS A 98 19.17 19.89 -18.73
C LYS A 98 19.53 21.33 -18.42
N ASN A 99 20.72 21.58 -17.85
CA ASN A 99 21.48 22.83 -18.00
C ASN A 99 22.87 22.76 -17.32
N ASP A 100 23.60 21.65 -17.48
CA ASP A 100 25.05 21.60 -17.19
C ASP A 100 25.78 21.02 -18.41
N THR A 101 25.99 21.89 -19.41
CA THR A 101 27.17 22.10 -20.28
C THR A 101 26.78 22.98 -21.46
#